data_AF-A0A1V2IF32-F1
#
_entry.id   AF-A0A1V2IF32-F1
#
_cell.length_a   1.000
_cell.length_b   1.000
_cell.length_c   1.000
_cell.angle_alpha   90.00
_cell.angle_beta   90.00
_cell.angle_gamma   90.00
#
_symmetry.space_group_name_H-M   'P 1'
#
loop_
_entity.id
_entity.type
_entity.pdbx_description
1 polymer ?
#
loop_
_entity_poly.entity_id
_entity_poly.type
_entity_poly.pdbx_seq_one_letter_code
_entity_poly.pdbx_strand_id
1 'polypeptide(L)'
;MENTDWRFYETPDGSIDVDPPAHIDPATRTLVRTAILDWLFTDVGRSPTGIAEYRSALAEAQSNGSPTVIGNGTAQTLAADRVILESLYEQWDDVTLSGDDFERVLDNYQAFIVGRADDRV
;
A
#
# COMPACT_ATOMS: atom_id res chain seq x y z
N MET A 1 21.75 -10.13 -3.12
CA MET A 1 20.66 -10.48 -2.18
C MET A 1 19.38 -10.13 -2.88
N GLU A 2 18.47 -11.09 -3.06
CA GLU A 2 17.15 -10.82 -3.62
C GLU A 2 16.34 -9.98 -2.61
N ASN A 3 15.60 -8.99 -3.10
CA ASN A 3 14.75 -8.19 -2.24
C ASN A 3 13.55 -9.04 -1.80
N THR A 4 13.48 -9.41 -0.52
CA THR A 4 12.38 -10.24 0.00
C THR A 4 11.24 -9.40 0.57
N ASP A 5 11.33 -8.07 0.50
CA ASP A 5 10.41 -7.19 1.20
C ASP A 5 9.99 -5.97 0.37
N TRP A 6 8.95 -5.26 0.79
CA TRP A 6 8.51 -4.02 0.13
C TRP A 6 9.47 -2.90 0.48
N ARG A 7 10.18 -2.36 -0.52
CA ARG A 7 11.19 -1.33 -0.27
C ARG A 7 10.74 0.01 -0.83
N PHE A 8 10.49 0.95 0.06
CA PHE A 8 10.21 2.34 -0.29
C PHE A 8 11.47 3.18 -0.34
N TYR A 9 11.52 4.14 -1.26
CA TYR A 9 12.62 5.07 -1.40
C TYR A 9 12.15 6.40 -1.99
N GLU A 10 12.98 7.44 -1.81
CA GLU A 10 12.79 8.73 -2.45
C GLU A 10 13.56 8.77 -3.77
N THR A 11 12.89 9.15 -4.85
CA THR A 11 13.50 9.37 -6.17
C THR A 11 14.20 10.73 -6.22
N PRO A 12 15.11 10.95 -7.20
CA PRO A 12 15.87 12.21 -7.27
C PRO A 12 15.02 13.49 -7.39
N ASP A 13 13.78 13.39 -7.84
CA ASP A 13 12.81 14.49 -7.94
C ASP A 13 12.01 14.71 -6.64
N GLY A 14 12.28 13.93 -5.59
CA GLY A 14 11.61 14.00 -4.29
C GLY A 14 10.30 13.20 -4.20
N SER A 15 9.93 12.48 -5.27
CA SER A 15 8.78 11.57 -5.25
C SER A 15 9.08 10.30 -4.42
N ILE A 16 8.03 9.62 -3.97
CA ILE A 16 8.17 8.32 -3.30
C ILE A 16 7.91 7.23 -4.32
N ASP A 17 8.72 6.19 -4.26
CA ASP A 17 8.62 5.03 -5.11
C ASP A 17 8.77 3.74 -4.30
N VAL A 18 8.40 2.60 -4.90
CA VAL A 18 8.43 1.29 -4.26
C VAL A 18 8.98 0.22 -5.19
N ASP A 19 9.88 -0.60 -4.63
CA ASP A 19 10.31 -1.85 -5.20
C ASP A 19 9.52 -3.00 -4.55
N PRO A 20 8.65 -3.70 -5.32
CA PRO A 20 7.99 -4.90 -4.81
C PRO A 20 9.01 -6.00 -4.45
N PRO A 21 8.67 -6.95 -3.57
CA PRO A 21 9.54 -8.08 -3.27
C PRO A 21 9.72 -9.00 -4.50
N ALA A 22 10.74 -9.86 -4.47
CA ALA A 22 11.13 -10.72 -5.58
C ALA A 22 10.12 -11.84 -5.87
N HIS A 23 9.25 -12.17 -4.91
CA HIS A 23 8.18 -13.16 -5.11
C HIS A 23 6.99 -12.62 -5.93
N ILE A 24 6.90 -11.30 -6.13
CA ILE A 24 5.92 -10.72 -7.06
C ILE A 24 6.37 -11.02 -8.49
N ASP A 25 5.46 -11.59 -9.27
CA ASP A 25 5.70 -11.96 -10.67
C ASP A 25 6.28 -10.78 -11.45
N PRO A 26 7.47 -10.93 -12.08
CA PRO A 26 8.05 -9.90 -12.92
C PRO A 26 7.11 -9.34 -13.99
N ALA A 27 6.18 -10.15 -14.52
CA ALA A 27 5.23 -9.74 -15.54
C ALA A 27 4.17 -8.75 -15.02
N THR A 28 3.80 -8.83 -13.74
CA THR A 28 2.79 -7.94 -13.12
C THR A 28 3.41 -6.90 -12.19
N ARG A 29 4.72 -6.97 -11.95
CA ARG A 29 5.46 -6.09 -11.03
C ARG A 29 5.22 -4.60 -11.27
N THR A 30 5.14 -4.16 -12.53
CA THR A 30 4.84 -2.76 -12.87
C THR A 30 3.41 -2.37 -12.50
N LEU A 31 2.43 -3.24 -12.78
CA LEU A 31 1.04 -3.01 -12.41
C LEU A 31 0.89 -2.93 -10.88
N VAL A 32 1.48 -3.89 -10.16
CA VAL A 32 1.47 -3.92 -8.70
C VAL A 32 2.10 -2.66 -8.11
N ARG A 33 3.26 -2.24 -8.62
CA ARG A 33 3.91 -0.99 -8.22
C ARG A 33 2.99 0.22 -8.41
N THR A 34 2.35 0.33 -9.57
CA THR A 34 1.40 1.42 -9.86
C THR A 34 0.23 1.43 -8.87
N ALA A 35 -0.42 0.29 -8.66
CA ALA A 35 -1.57 0.17 -7.76
C ALA A 35 -1.21 0.51 -6.31
N ILE A 36 -0.05 0.04 -5.82
CA ILE A 36 0.42 0.36 -4.47
C ILE A 36 0.67 1.86 -4.32
N LEU A 37 1.34 2.51 -5.28
CA LEU A 37 1.63 3.93 -5.20
C LEU A 37 0.35 4.77 -5.24
N ASP A 38 -0.58 4.43 -6.13
CA ASP A 38 -1.87 5.11 -6.23
C ASP A 38 -2.64 5.02 -4.90
N TRP A 39 -2.88 3.79 -4.42
CA TRP A 39 -3.55 3.53 -3.13
C TRP A 39 -2.90 4.28 -1.95
N LEU A 40 -1.57 4.21 -1.83
CA LEU A 40 -0.86 4.90 -0.76
C LEU A 40 -1.03 6.42 -0.84
N PHE A 41 -1.11 7.00 -2.04
CA PHE A 41 -1.25 8.45 -2.19
C PHE A 41 -2.68 8.95 -2.06
N THR A 42 -3.66 8.20 -2.56
CA THR A 42 -5.07 8.60 -2.53
C THR A 42 -5.74 8.28 -1.20
N ASP A 43 -5.37 7.16 -0.57
CA ASP A 43 -6.16 6.58 0.53
C ASP A 43 -5.41 6.57 1.86
N VAL A 44 -4.09 6.37 1.85
CA VAL A 44 -3.27 6.28 3.08
C VAL A 44 -2.59 7.61 3.44
N GLY A 45 -2.08 8.33 2.45
CA GLY A 45 -1.36 9.59 2.62
C GLY A 45 0.14 9.41 2.95
N ARG A 46 0.85 10.53 3.13
CA ARG A 46 2.32 10.60 3.30
C ARG A 46 2.76 11.05 4.70
N SER A 47 1.96 10.78 5.73
CA SER A 47 2.24 11.17 7.10
C SER A 47 1.96 10.03 8.08
N PRO A 48 2.64 9.99 9.24
CA PRO A 48 2.33 9.01 10.28
C PRO A 48 0.85 9.05 10.71
N THR A 49 0.27 10.25 10.77
CA THR A 49 -1.15 10.45 11.08
C THR A 49 -2.06 9.80 10.03
N GLY A 50 -1.82 10.04 8.74
CA GLY A 50 -2.66 9.45 7.67
C GLY A 50 -2.61 7.93 7.66
N ILE A 51 -1.43 7.35 7.90
CA ILE A 51 -1.27 5.89 8.02
C ILE A 51 -2.07 5.35 9.23
N ALA A 52 -2.01 6.03 10.37
CA ALA A 52 -2.77 5.64 11.56
C ALA A 52 -4.29 5.74 11.35
N GLU A 53 -4.75 6.81 10.69
CA GLU A 53 -6.16 7.00 10.33
C GLU A 53 -6.65 5.89 9.39
N TYR A 54 -5.87 5.56 8.36
CA TYR A 54 -6.18 4.47 7.44
C TYR A 54 -6.28 3.12 8.17
N ARG A 55 -5.28 2.80 9.03
CA ARG A 55 -5.31 1.56 9.82
C ARG A 55 -6.53 1.48 10.74
N SER A 56 -6.95 2.61 11.31
CA SER A 56 -8.17 2.67 12.13
C SER A 56 -9.43 2.39 11.30
N ALA A 57 -9.55 2.99 10.11
CA ALA A 57 -10.67 2.76 9.20
C ALA A 57 -10.74 1.30 8.72
N LEU A 58 -9.58 0.70 8.42
CA LEU A 58 -9.47 -0.71 8.08
C LEU A 58 -9.95 -1.62 9.21
N ALA A 59 -9.51 -1.37 10.44
CA ALA A 59 -9.91 -2.14 11.62
C ALA A 59 -11.42 -2.00 11.91
N GLU A 60 -11.98 -0.81 11.74
CA GLU A 60 -13.43 -0.57 11.87
C GLU A 60 -14.22 -1.36 10.82
N ALA A 61 -13.80 -1.32 9.55
CA ALA A 61 -14.45 -2.07 8.48
C ALA A 61 -14.45 -3.58 8.76
N GLN A 62 -13.32 -4.13 9.21
CA GLN A 62 -13.20 -5.53 9.61
C GLN A 62 -14.11 -5.88 10.80
N SER A 63 -14.15 -5.03 11.82
CA SER A 63 -15.02 -5.23 12.99
C SER A 63 -16.51 -5.21 12.64
N ASN A 64 -16.89 -4.40 11.66
CA ASN A 64 -18.27 -4.30 11.18
C ASN A 64 -18.65 -5.42 10.20
N GLY A 65 -17.71 -6.33 9.89
CA GLY A 65 -17.90 -7.40 8.91
C GLY A 65 -18.04 -6.89 7.48
N SER A 66 -17.57 -5.67 7.20
CA SER A 66 -17.53 -5.14 5.83
C SER A 66 -16.39 -5.81 5.08
N PRO A 67 -16.66 -6.52 3.97
CA PRO A 67 -15.61 -7.14 3.18
C PRO A 67 -14.84 -6.11 2.34
N THR A 68 -15.26 -4.84 2.32
CA THR A 68 -14.64 -3.82 1.46
C THR A 68 -14.45 -2.50 2.21
N VAL A 69 -13.27 -1.91 2.06
CA VAL A 69 -12.96 -0.51 2.42
C VAL A 69 -12.97 0.30 1.13
N ILE A 70 -13.79 1.35 1.07
CA ILE A 70 -13.82 2.27 -0.07
C ILE A 70 -13.04 3.53 0.31
N GLY A 71 -11.90 3.73 -0.34
CA GLY A 71 -11.09 4.93 -0.22
C GLY A 71 -11.53 6.05 -1.17
N ASN A 72 -10.66 7.05 -1.31
CA ASN A 72 -10.77 8.13 -2.29
C ASN A 72 -10.42 7.68 -3.71
N GLY A 73 -9.41 6.81 -3.87
CA GLY A 73 -8.93 6.36 -5.19
C GLY A 73 -9.06 4.86 -5.42
N THR A 74 -9.06 4.08 -4.34
CA THR A 74 -9.01 2.62 -4.41
C THR A 74 -10.12 2.00 -3.55
N ALA A 75 -10.72 0.92 -4.02
CA ALA A 75 -11.47 -0.02 -3.18
C ALA A 75 -10.56 -1.17 -2.75
N GLN A 76 -10.60 -1.55 -1.47
CA GLN A 76 -9.86 -2.68 -0.92
C GLN A 76 -10.85 -3.75 -0.46
N THR A 77 -10.98 -4.81 -1.25
CA THR A 77 -11.81 -5.97 -0.90
C THR A 77 -10.97 -6.96 -0.09
N LEU A 78 -11.32 -7.10 1.19
CA LEU A 78 -10.71 -7.99 2.17
C LEU A 78 -11.34 -9.38 2.08
N ALA A 79 -10.54 -10.36 1.64
CA ALA A 79 -10.87 -11.78 1.72
C ALA A 79 -9.97 -12.46 2.77
N ALA A 80 -10.29 -13.71 3.11
CA ALA A 80 -9.70 -14.39 4.28
C ALA A 80 -8.16 -14.43 4.30
N ASP A 81 -7.51 -14.52 3.13
CA ASP A 81 -6.06 -14.64 2.98
C ASP A 81 -5.46 -13.64 1.96
N ARG A 82 -6.29 -12.74 1.42
CA ARG A 82 -5.90 -11.85 0.33
C ARG A 82 -6.67 -10.54 0.36
N VAL A 83 -6.05 -9.52 -0.20
CA VAL A 83 -6.68 -8.22 -0.43
C VAL A 83 -6.67 -7.93 -1.92
N ILE A 84 -7.82 -7.54 -2.45
CA ILE A 84 -7.96 -7.10 -3.85
C ILE A 84 -8.03 -5.58 -3.82
N LEU A 85 -7.09 -4.94 -4.51
CA LEU A 85 -7.10 -3.51 -4.77
C LEU A 85 -7.77 -3.31 -6.13
N GLU A 86 -8.75 -2.40 -6.18
CA GLU A 86 -9.50 -2.05 -7.39
C GLU A 86 -9.44 -0.51 -7.56
N SER A 87 -9.00 -0.03 -8.72
CA SER A 87 -8.99 1.41 -9.00
C SER A 87 -10.42 1.92 -9.21
N LEU A 88 -10.86 2.88 -8.39
CA LEU A 88 -12.18 3.53 -8.54
C LEU A 88 -12.30 4.39 -9.82
N TYR A 89 -11.17 4.69 -10.45
CA TYR A 89 -11.08 5.52 -11.66
C TYR A 89 -10.53 4.75 -12.87
N GLU A 90 -10.56 3.41 -12.86
CA GLU A 90 -10.10 2.54 -13.96
C GLU A 90 -8.69 2.87 -14.49
N GLN A 91 -7.77 3.31 -13.62
CA GLN A 91 -6.40 3.69 -13.99
C GLN A 91 -5.47 2.48 -14.17
N TRP A 92 -5.79 1.37 -13.51
CA TRP A 92 -5.01 0.14 -13.50
C TRP A 92 -5.93 -1.07 -13.22
N ASP A 93 -5.56 -2.25 -13.72
CA ASP A 93 -6.30 -3.51 -13.52
C ASP A 93 -6.16 -4.04 -12.09
N ASP A 94 -7.18 -4.74 -11.58
CA ASP A 94 -7.22 -5.27 -10.22
C ASP A 94 -5.93 -5.98 -9.79
N VAL A 95 -5.44 -5.62 -8.61
CA VAL A 95 -4.24 -6.21 -8.01
C VAL A 95 -4.62 -7.02 -6.80
N THR A 96 -4.30 -8.31 -6.81
CA THR A 96 -4.46 -9.19 -5.64
C THR A 96 -3.14 -9.34 -4.89
N LEU A 97 -3.16 -9.05 -3.60
CA LEU A 97 -2.06 -9.28 -2.66
C LEU A 97 -2.44 -10.35 -1.66
N SER A 98 -1.45 -11.08 -1.13
CA SER A 98 -1.67 -11.83 0.10
C SER A 98 -1.97 -10.88 1.27
N GLY A 99 -2.70 -11.35 2.29
CA GLY A 99 -2.91 -10.55 3.51
C GLY A 99 -1.60 -10.12 4.16
N ASP A 100 -0.60 -11.01 4.15
CA ASP A 100 0.74 -10.74 4.68
C ASP A 100 1.46 -9.65 3.87
N ASP A 101 1.39 -9.68 2.54
CA ASP A 101 1.97 -8.63 1.70
C ASP A 101 1.28 -7.29 1.92
N PHE A 102 -0.05 -7.28 2.02
CA PHE A 102 -0.82 -6.06 2.27
C PHE A 102 -0.41 -5.38 3.60
N GLU A 103 -0.27 -6.15 4.68
CA GLU A 103 0.21 -5.61 5.96
C GLU A 103 1.67 -5.15 5.89
N ARG A 104 2.54 -5.89 5.21
CA ARG A 104 3.94 -5.50 5.01
C ARG A 104 4.10 -4.21 4.22
N VAL A 105 3.25 -3.97 3.23
CA VAL A 105 3.24 -2.69 2.50
C VAL A 105 3.02 -1.54 3.48
N LEU A 106 2.02 -1.64 4.36
CA LEU A 106 1.72 -0.60 5.35
C LEU A 106 2.83 -0.43 6.38
N ASP A 107 3.36 -1.53 6.92
CA ASP A 107 4.44 -1.49 7.92
C ASP A 107 5.72 -0.88 7.37
N ASN A 108 6.14 -1.30 6.18
CA ASN A 108 7.36 -0.81 5.56
C ASN A 108 7.22 0.64 5.08
N TYR A 109 6.03 1.01 4.61
CA TYR A 109 5.73 2.38 4.26
C TYR A 109 5.76 3.29 5.50
N GLN A 110 5.17 2.85 6.61
CA GLN A 110 5.24 3.58 7.88
C GLN A 110 6.67 3.76 8.36
N ALA A 111 7.47 2.69 8.35
CA ALA A 111 8.88 2.75 8.73
C ALA A 111 9.67 3.75 7.86
N PHE A 112 9.42 3.75 6.55
CA PHE A 112 10.03 4.71 5.62
C PHE A 112 9.62 6.16 5.92
N ILE A 113 8.33 6.42 6.14
CA ILE A 113 7.82 7.77 6.44
C ILE A 113 8.35 8.30 7.78
N VAL A 114 8.40 7.45 8.81
CA VAL A 114 8.94 7.83 10.13
C VAL A 114 10.44 8.08 10.06
N GLY A 115 11.22 7.21 9.41
CA GLY A 115 12.65 7.41 9.23
C GLY A 115 12.98 8.73 8.51
N ARG A 116 12.17 9.11 7.51
CA ARG A 116 12.29 10.42 6.84
C ARG A 116 12.00 11.61 7.75
N ALA A 117 11.08 11.46 8.70
CA ALA A 117 10.75 12.53 9.64
C ALA A 117 11.90 12.80 10.62
N ASP A 118 12.58 11.74 11.06
CA ASP A 118 13.73 11.83 11.97
C ASP A 118 14.96 12.45 11.30
N ASP A 119 15.20 12.19 10.01
CA ASP A 119 16.31 12.79 9.23
C ASP A 119 16.15 14.30 8.96
N ARG A 120 15.00 14.88 9.29
CA ARG A 120 14.67 16.31 9.06
C ARG A 120 14.77 17.18 10.32
N VAL A 121 15.15 16.60 11.47
CA VAL A 121 15.31 17.28 12.77
C VAL A 121 16.79 17.53 13.05
#